data_AF-A0A436CSJ9-F1
#
_entry.id   AF-A0A436CSJ9-F1
#
_cell.length_a   1.000
_cell.length_b   1.000
_cell.length_c   1.000
_cell.angle_alpha   90.00
_cell.angle_beta   90.00
_cell.angle_gamma   90.00
#
_symmetry.space_group_name_H-M   'P 1'
#
loop_
_entity.id
_entity.type
_entity.pdbx_description
1 polymer ?
#
loop_
_entity_poly.entity_id
_entity_poly.type
_entity_poly.pdbx_seq_one_letter_code
_entity_poly.pdbx_strand_id
1 'polypeptide(L)' 'MLFSLTTQELMERPDLWEAVHRLRYKIFVEEMGWDDLRRPDGLELDQFDHDEAVHQIVIRGGEVAGFS' A
#
# COMPACT_ATOMS: atom_id res chain seq x y z
N MET A 1 -13.30 -4.81 7.34
CA MET A 1 -13.83 -3.54 6.78
C MET A 1 -13.14 -3.31 5.45
N LEU A 2 -13.85 -2.82 4.44
CA LEU A 2 -13.26 -2.43 3.16
C LEU A 2 -13.33 -0.90 3.07
N PHE A 3 -12.21 -0.28 2.76
CA PHE A 3 -12.12 1.13 2.39
C PHE A 3 -11.88 1.25 0.89
N SER A 4 -12.43 2.30 0.30
CA SER A 4 -12.09 2.76 -1.05
C SER A 4 -11.66 4.20 -0.88
N LEU A 5 -10.37 4.47 -1.01
CA LEU A 5 -9.78 5.79 -0.75
C LEU A 5 -8.97 6.22 -1.96
N THR A 6 -9.01 7.50 -2.30
CA THR A 6 -8.00 8.05 -3.21
C THR A 6 -6.62 8.07 -2.54
N THR A 7 -5.54 8.21 -3.31
CA THR A 7 -4.19 8.46 -2.76
C THR A 7 -4.20 9.64 -1.79
N GLN A 8 -4.88 10.73 -2.16
CA GLN A 8 -4.99 11.92 -1.31
C GLN A 8 -5.67 11.60 0.03
N GLU A 9 -6.81 10.91 0.01
CA GLU A 9 -7.51 10.49 1.24
C GLU A 9 -6.66 9.50 2.07
N LEU A 10 -5.91 8.61 1.41
CA LEU A 10 -5.03 7.67 2.10
C LEU A 10 -3.85 8.39 2.78
N MET A 11 -3.27 9.40 2.14
CA MET A 11 -2.17 10.21 2.69
C MET A 11 -2.57 10.99 3.94
N GLU A 12 -3.85 11.35 4.10
CA GLU A 12 -4.39 11.93 5.34
C GLU A 12 -4.38 10.95 6.52
N ARG A 13 -4.07 9.67 6.27
CA ARG A 13 -4.04 8.58 7.25
C ARG A 13 -2.64 7.94 7.26
N PRO A 14 -1.62 8.59 7.87
CA PRO A 14 -0.22 8.18 7.74
C PRO A 14 0.05 6.74 8.19
N ASP A 15 -0.59 6.29 9.28
CA ASP A 15 -0.42 4.90 9.76
C ASP A 15 -0.96 3.88 8.74
N LEU A 16 -2.09 4.20 8.09
CA LEU A 16 -2.70 3.34 7.08
C LEU A 16 -1.90 3.38 5.77
N TRP A 17 -1.43 4.56 5.37
CA TRP A 17 -0.53 4.75 4.25
C TRP A 17 0.70 3.87 4.40
N GLU A 18 1.40 3.97 5.53
CA GLU A 18 2.60 3.16 5.77
C GLU A 18 2.27 1.66 5.77
N ALA A 19 1.22 1.24 6.47
CA ALA A 19 0.83 -0.17 6.55
C ALA A 19 0.52 -0.79 5.18
N VAL A 20 -0.17 -0.06 4.30
CA VAL A 20 -0.48 -0.51 2.93
C VAL A 20 0.80 -0.71 2.11
N HIS A 21 1.68 0.29 2.08
CA HIS A 21 2.89 0.22 1.23
C HIS A 21 3.95 -0.73 1.78
N ARG A 22 3.97 -1.00 3.10
CA ARG A 22 4.76 -2.10 3.68
C ARG A 22 4.21 -3.47 3.30
N LEU A 23 2.89 -3.65 3.31
CA LEU A 23 2.27 -4.90 2.86
C LEU A 23 2.59 -5.15 1.38
N ARG A 24 2.46 -4.12 0.53
CA ARG A 24 2.83 -4.19 -0.89
C ARG A 24 4.31 -4.58 -1.07
N TYR A 25 5.22 -3.96 -0.31
CA TYR A 25 6.65 -4.30 -0.35
C TYR A 25 6.90 -5.77 0.00
N LYS A 26 6.33 -6.24 1.10
CA LYS A 26 6.45 -7.65 1.50
C LYS A 26 5.99 -8.59 0.39
N ILE A 27 4.85 -8.33 -0.22
CA ILE A 27 4.29 -9.21 -1.25
C ILE A 27 5.09 -9.10 -2.56
N PHE A 28 5.19 -7.91 -3.15
CA PHE A 28 5.75 -7.75 -4.49
C PHE A 28 7.27 -7.88 -4.51
N VAL A 29 7.96 -7.30 -3.53
CA VAL A 29 9.42 -7.29 -3.51
C VAL A 29 9.97 -8.52 -2.80
N GLU A 30 9.50 -8.84 -1.59
CA GLU A 30 10.10 -9.92 -0.80
C GLU A 30 9.60 -11.31 -1.21
N GLU A 31 8.28 -11.49 -1.41
CA GLU A 31 7.70 -12.80 -1.74
C GLU A 31 7.72 -13.10 -3.25
N MET A 32 7.40 -12.11 -4.09
CA MET A 32 7.34 -12.29 -5.56
C MET A 32 8.65 -11.96 -6.29
N GLY A 33 9.62 -11.32 -5.62
CA GLY A 33 10.95 -11.05 -6.17
C GLY A 33 10.99 -9.98 -7.25
N TRP A 34 10.05 -9.02 -7.25
CA TRP A 34 10.05 -7.89 -8.18
C TRP A 34 11.07 -6.83 -7.75
N ASP A 35 12.35 -7.13 -7.96
CA ASP A 35 13.47 -6.31 -7.49
C ASP A 35 13.51 -4.90 -8.11
N ASP A 36 12.91 -4.68 -9.28
CA ASP A 36 12.82 -3.36 -9.90
C ASP A 36 11.98 -2.36 -9.07
N LEU A 37 11.10 -2.85 -8.20
CA LEU A 37 10.31 -2.05 -7.26
C LEU A 37 11.01 -1.81 -5.91
N ARG A 38 12.21 -2.36 -5.71
CA ARG A 38 12.89 -2.34 -4.42
C ARG A 38 13.31 -0.92 -4.06
N ARG A 39 12.77 -0.45 -2.93
CA ARG A 39 13.15 0.80 -2.28
C ARG A 39 13.77 0.56 -0.90
N PRO A 40 14.73 1.40 -0.46
CA PRO A 40 15.46 1.21 0.80
C PRO A 40 14.63 1.51 2.05
N ASP A 41 13.49 2.20 1.92
CA ASP A 41 12.54 2.51 3.00
C ASP A 41 11.60 1.34 3.35
N GLY A 42 11.64 0.26 2.55
CA GLY A 42 10.76 -0.90 2.71
C GLY A 42 9.30 -0.57 2.40
N LEU A 43 9.06 0.44 1.55
CA LEU A 43 7.75 0.80 1.02
C LEU A 43 7.77 0.53 -0.48
N GLU A 44 6.73 -0.11 -0.99
CA GLU A 44 6.53 -0.25 -2.44
C GLU A 44 5.60 0.87 -2.87
N LEU A 45 6.11 1.74 -3.76
CA LEU A 45 5.47 2.96 -4.26
C LEU A 45 5.97 3.17 -5.69
N ASP A 46 5.06 3.28 -6.63
CA ASP A 46 5.37 3.41 -8.05
C ASP A 46 4.71 4.64 -8.70
N GLN A 47 4.86 4.75 -10.02
CA GLN A 47 4.36 5.88 -10.81
C GLN A 47 2.84 5.94 -10.93
N PHE A 48 2.11 4.89 -10.54
CA PHE A 48 0.65 4.82 -10.58
C PHE A 48 0.01 5.30 -9.26
N ASP A 49 0.80 5.47 -8.19
CA ASP A 49 0.38 6.05 -6.91
C ASP A 49 0.22 7.59 -6.99
N HIS A 50 -0.48 8.07 -8.00
CA HIS A 50 -0.80 9.49 -8.18
C HIS A 50 -2.02 9.90 -7.34
N ASP A 51 -2.23 11.20 -7.12
CA ASP A 51 -3.25 11.76 -6.20
C ASP A 51 -4.67 11.18 -6.38
N GLU A 52 -5.07 10.92 -7.63
CA GLU A 52 -6.40 10.40 -7.99
C GLU A 52 -6.53 8.87 -7.99
N ALA A 53 -5.44 8.12 -7.77
CA ALA A 53 -5.50 6.65 -7.76
C ALA A 53 -6.41 6.16 -6.63
N VAL A 54 -7.26 5.17 -6.91
CA VAL A 54 -8.21 4.62 -5.94
C VAL A 54 -7.68 3.29 -5.41
N HIS A 55 -7.54 3.20 -4.09
CA HIS A 55 -7.02 2.06 -3.36
C HIS A 55 -8.14 1.34 -2.63
N GLN A 56 -8.27 0.04 -2.85
CA GLN A 56 -9.20 -0.83 -2.12
C GLN A 56 -8.47 -1.55 -0.99
N ILE A 57 -8.73 -1.13 0.25
CA ILE A 57 -7.97 -1.59 1.42
C ILE A 57 -8.86 -2.42 2.33
N VAL A 58 -8.43 -3.64 2.63
CA VAL A 58 -9.14 -4.55 3.53
C VAL A 58 -8.47 -4.53 4.91
N ILE A 59 -9.24 -4.15 5.93
CA ILE A 59 -8.84 -4.26 7.34
C ILE A 59 -9.50 -5.48 7.98
N ARG A 60 -8.70 -6.35 8.60
CA ARG A 60 -9.15 -7.52 9.37
C ARG A 60 -8.41 -7.57 10.69
N GLY A 61 -9.13 -7.60 11.81
CA GLY A 61 -8.50 -7.67 13.14
C GLY A 61 -7.71 -6.43 13.54
N GLY A 62 -7.94 -5.28 12.90
CA GLY A 62 -7.20 -4.04 13.13
C GLY A 62 -5.96 -3.88 12.24
N GLU A 63 -5.66 -4.85 11.38
CA GLU A 63 -4.49 -4.84 10.50
C GLU A 63 -4.89 -4.82 9.02
N VAL A 64 -4.01 -4.29 8.17
CA VAL A 64 -4.16 -4.36 6.71
C VAL A 64 -3.96 -5.80 6.26
N ALA A 65 -5.00 -6.39 5.69
CA ALA A 65 -5.02 -7.77 5.23
C ALA A 65 -5.11 -7.89 3.70
N GLY A 66 -5.36 -6.79 2.99
CA GLY A 66 -5.46 -6.79 1.55
C GLY A 66 -5.45 -5.38 0.97
N PHE A 67 -5.00 -5.30 -0.27
CA PHE A 67 -4.83 -4.09 -1.07
C PHE A 67 -5.13 -4.42 -2.55
N SER A 68 -5.72 -3.48 -3.28
CA SER A 68 -5.93 -3.49 -4.73
C SER A 68 -5.96 -2.07 -5.27
#